data_AF-A0AAQ1UHR1-F1
#
_entry.id   AF-A0AAQ1UHR1-F1
#
_cell.length_a   1.000
_cell.length_b   1.000
_cell.length_c   1.000
_cell.angle_alpha   90.00
_cell.angle_beta   90.00
_cell.angle_gamma   90.00
#
_symmetry.space_group_name_H-M   'P 1'
#
loop_
_entity.id
_entity.type
_entity.pdbx_description
1 polymer ?
#
loop_
_entity_poly.entity_id
_entity_poly.type
_entity_poly.pdbx_seq_one_letter_code
_entity_poly.pdbx_strand_id
1 'polypeptide(L)'
;MKKLIYSMVALAMTAMTFTSCEDVPMPYNLPQKEDVKPLPEAKGSGTKEDPYNVAAALGKIKAQAANVNTEPMYVKGKIASISSVETATYGNATYYISDDGTATNQLYIFQSLYLGNKKFTSQEQIKVGDEVVVYGPFVNYNGNKPETVGKGATYLYSLNGKTEEGGNTGGETGTPKGDGTQASPFNAAAAAKAAKALDESGKVENVYITGIVSSVKDVNTQYGNATYAISDDGKEAGQFSVFRGLYLDGAKFTSADQIKVGQKVVILGTLVNYKGNTPQVAQGSKIISIDGGSTTPETPQTGEKTITIDATGMGFTKGQPLTVFTSTDGTKLEFAQGSGKSAPAYYDGTYASVRMYAQNTLTVTATKEIAKIVIMTSDPYTKDGVTTKYNGNNEAFAQVGANKFPITKDSDTQISFNGLNGKNVVINNDFTESKGGIQLRVKSIIITYK
;
A
#
# COMPACT_ATOMS: atom_id res chain seq x y z
N MET A 1 50.98 68.47 7.32
CA MET A 1 50.95 69.82 6.72
C MET A 1 51.21 69.73 5.21
N LYS A 2 50.18 70.05 4.39
CA LYS A 2 50.25 70.96 3.22
C LYS A 2 51.31 70.62 2.13
N LYS A 3 50.98 70.28 0.87
CA LYS A 3 50.14 71.01 -0.10
C LYS A 3 49.83 70.18 -1.36
N LEU A 4 48.68 70.51 -1.95
CA LEU A 4 48.24 70.28 -3.33
C LEU A 4 49.18 70.95 -4.36
N ILE A 5 49.16 70.48 -5.63
CA ILE A 5 49.02 71.33 -6.83
C ILE A 5 48.63 70.46 -8.05
N TYR A 6 47.59 70.93 -8.73
CA TYR A 6 47.05 70.55 -10.03
C TYR A 6 48.00 70.88 -11.20
N SER A 7 47.91 70.14 -12.31
CA SER A 7 47.97 70.77 -13.65
C SER A 7 47.36 69.87 -14.72
N MET A 8 46.22 70.30 -15.27
CA MET A 8 45.62 69.81 -16.51
C MET A 8 46.42 70.36 -17.71
N VAL A 9 46.66 69.54 -18.74
CA VAL A 9 46.82 70.01 -20.12
C VAL A 9 46.08 69.03 -21.03
N ALA A 10 45.29 69.60 -21.93
CA ALA A 10 44.32 68.92 -22.79
C ALA A 10 44.86 68.63 -24.20
N LEU A 11 44.18 67.66 -24.85
CA LEU A 11 43.81 67.62 -26.26
C LEU A 11 44.89 67.34 -27.34
N ALA A 12 44.73 66.22 -28.07
CA ALA A 12 44.36 66.22 -29.50
C ALA A 12 44.40 64.79 -30.09
N MET A 13 43.30 64.38 -30.72
CA MET A 13 43.19 63.17 -31.52
C MET A 13 43.92 63.35 -32.86
N THR A 14 44.58 62.31 -33.36
CA THR A 14 44.69 62.09 -34.81
C THR A 14 44.81 60.59 -35.06
N ALA A 15 43.81 60.02 -35.75
CA ALA A 15 43.83 58.67 -36.25
C ALA A 15 44.86 58.56 -37.39
N MET A 16 45.76 57.59 -37.30
CA MET A 16 46.55 57.12 -38.45
C MET A 16 46.35 55.61 -38.57
N THR A 17 45.73 55.23 -39.68
CA THR A 17 45.59 53.87 -40.18
C THR A 17 46.98 53.33 -40.55
N PHE A 18 47.41 52.24 -39.92
CA PHE A 18 48.56 51.47 -40.37
C PHE A 18 48.09 50.18 -41.03
N THR A 19 48.35 50.11 -42.34
CA THR A 19 48.36 48.88 -43.13
C THR A 19 49.55 48.01 -42.74
N SER A 20 49.35 46.71 -42.91
CA SER A 20 50.19 45.58 -42.51
C SER A 20 51.62 45.53 -43.06
N CYS A 21 52.39 44.62 -42.44
CA CYS A 21 53.58 43.85 -42.87
C CYS A 21 54.75 44.09 -41.88
N GLU A 22 55.41 43.10 -41.25
CA GLU A 22 55.54 41.67 -41.52
C GLU A 22 55.75 40.84 -40.24
N ASP A 23 55.31 39.60 -40.38
CA ASP A 23 55.71 38.34 -39.75
C ASP A 23 57.04 38.33 -38.97
N VAL A 24 56.95 38.27 -37.64
CA VAL A 24 58.02 37.73 -36.78
C VAL A 24 57.39 36.57 -36.00
N PRO A 25 57.73 35.30 -36.30
CA PRO A 25 57.26 34.20 -35.50
C PRO A 25 57.94 34.26 -34.14
N MET A 26 57.17 34.62 -33.10
CA MET A 26 57.64 34.54 -31.72
C MET A 26 57.87 33.06 -31.35
N PRO A 27 59.11 32.65 -31.01
CA PRO A 27 59.31 31.39 -30.34
C PRO A 27 58.84 31.57 -28.88
N TYR A 28 58.47 30.47 -28.23
CA TYR A 28 57.90 30.35 -26.89
C TYR A 28 56.37 30.33 -26.81
N ASN A 29 55.84 29.10 -26.84
CA ASN A 29 54.55 28.74 -26.29
C ASN A 29 54.41 29.27 -24.85
N LEU A 30 53.57 30.28 -24.67
CA LEU A 30 52.93 30.52 -23.38
C LEU A 30 52.03 29.30 -23.06
N PRO A 31 52.03 28.76 -21.83
CA PRO A 31 51.11 27.70 -21.47
C PRO A 31 49.68 28.21 -21.71
N GLN A 32 48.98 27.50 -22.60
CA GLN A 32 47.58 27.72 -22.91
C GLN A 32 46.81 27.68 -21.58
N LYS A 33 46.21 28.82 -21.21
CA LYS A 33 45.29 28.89 -20.08
C LYS A 33 44.21 27.85 -20.38
N GLU A 34 44.19 26.75 -19.64
CA GLU A 34 43.08 25.80 -19.75
C GLU A 34 41.79 26.60 -19.56
N ASP A 35 40.92 26.55 -20.56
CA ASP A 35 39.58 27.11 -20.46
C ASP A 35 38.85 26.34 -19.36
N VAL A 36 38.91 26.86 -18.13
CA VAL A 36 38.15 26.31 -17.00
C VAL A 36 36.68 26.54 -17.31
N LYS A 37 36.03 25.51 -17.86
CA LYS A 37 34.60 25.50 -18.10
C LYS A 37 33.89 25.85 -16.77
N PRO A 38 33.04 26.90 -16.73
CA PRO A 38 32.35 27.29 -15.50
C PRO A 38 31.48 26.12 -15.01
N LEU A 39 31.48 25.92 -13.69
CA LEU A 39 30.68 24.88 -13.04
C LEU A 39 29.18 25.10 -13.30
N PRO A 40 28.39 24.03 -13.45
CA PRO A 40 26.94 24.14 -13.60
C PRO A 40 26.29 24.87 -12.42
N GLU A 41 25.34 25.75 -12.69
CA GLU A 41 24.52 26.38 -11.65
C GLU A 41 23.60 25.35 -10.97
N ALA A 42 23.41 25.47 -9.65
CA ALA A 42 22.48 24.64 -8.89
C ALA A 42 21.02 24.96 -9.24
N LYS A 43 20.23 23.93 -9.58
CA LYS A 43 18.82 24.03 -10.02
C LYS A 43 17.97 22.88 -9.46
N GLY A 44 16.65 23.10 -9.45
CA GLY A 44 15.64 22.14 -9.03
C GLY A 44 15.33 22.19 -7.53
N SER A 45 14.22 21.56 -7.16
CA SER A 45 13.70 21.46 -5.79
C SER A 45 13.85 20.05 -5.19
N GLY A 46 14.27 19.07 -5.99
CA GLY A 46 14.43 17.68 -5.56
C GLY A 46 13.13 16.87 -5.56
N THR A 47 12.06 17.45 -6.10
CA THR A 47 10.76 16.80 -6.27
C THR A 47 10.75 15.96 -7.55
N LYS A 48 9.73 15.13 -7.73
CA LYS A 48 9.57 14.29 -8.92
C LYS A 48 9.42 15.14 -10.19
N GLU A 49 8.65 16.22 -10.10
CA GLU A 49 8.34 17.15 -11.18
C GLU A 49 9.49 18.11 -11.46
N ASP A 50 10.32 18.39 -10.44
CA ASP A 50 11.47 19.30 -10.52
C ASP A 50 12.69 18.74 -9.76
N PRO A 51 13.37 17.71 -10.33
CA PRO A 51 14.53 17.07 -9.72
C PRO A 51 15.70 18.05 -9.52
N TYR A 52 16.51 17.82 -8.48
CA TYR A 52 17.79 18.50 -8.36
C TYR A 52 18.69 18.12 -9.52
N ASN A 53 19.43 19.08 -10.06
CA ASN A 53 20.60 18.78 -10.87
C ASN A 53 21.78 18.34 -9.98
N VAL A 54 22.89 17.86 -10.56
CA VAL A 54 23.99 17.29 -9.78
C VAL A 54 24.66 18.36 -8.89
N ALA A 55 24.85 19.57 -9.40
CA ALA A 55 25.36 20.69 -8.62
C ALA A 55 24.51 21.00 -7.37
N ALA A 56 23.18 21.04 -7.49
CA ALA A 56 22.29 21.28 -6.35
C ALA A 56 22.32 20.13 -5.33
N ALA A 57 22.29 18.88 -5.82
CA ALA A 57 22.36 17.70 -4.96
C ALA A 57 23.66 17.65 -4.16
N LEU A 58 24.81 17.91 -4.80
CA LEU A 58 26.11 17.96 -4.12
C LEU A 58 26.14 19.03 -3.03
N GLY A 59 25.57 20.21 -3.28
CA GLY A 59 25.47 21.27 -2.27
C GLY A 59 24.64 20.83 -1.05
N LYS A 60 23.48 20.21 -1.29
CA LYS A 60 22.61 19.68 -0.23
C LYS A 60 23.25 18.57 0.57
N ILE A 61 23.87 17.58 -0.09
CA ILE A 61 24.48 16.43 0.58
C ILE A 61 25.69 16.87 1.41
N LYS A 62 26.55 17.74 0.87
CA LYS A 62 27.72 18.24 1.62
C LYS A 62 27.35 19.04 2.87
N ALA A 63 26.20 19.70 2.87
CA ALA A 63 25.67 20.40 4.04
C ALA A 63 25.12 19.46 5.12
N GLN A 64 24.87 18.19 4.78
CA GLN A 64 24.39 17.18 5.71
C GLN A 64 25.52 16.76 6.67
N ALA A 65 25.16 16.51 7.94
CA ALA A 65 26.08 15.93 8.91
C ALA A 65 26.61 14.58 8.41
N ALA A 66 27.86 14.26 8.76
CA ALA A 66 28.52 13.04 8.35
C ALA A 66 27.67 11.80 8.69
N ASN A 67 27.51 10.90 7.71
CA ASN A 67 26.77 9.64 7.85
C ASN A 67 25.28 9.78 8.22
N VAL A 68 24.72 10.98 8.12
CA VAL A 68 23.27 11.19 8.26
C VAL A 68 22.64 11.16 6.87
N ASN A 69 21.59 10.36 6.71
CA ASN A 69 20.88 10.27 5.45
C ASN A 69 20.04 11.53 5.21
N THR A 70 19.92 11.93 3.95
CA THR A 70 18.89 12.89 3.53
C THR A 70 17.52 12.21 3.52
N GLU A 71 16.45 13.01 3.56
CA GLU A 71 15.16 12.55 3.02
C GLU A 71 15.34 12.11 1.55
N PRO A 72 14.54 11.16 1.04
CA PRO A 72 14.58 10.77 -0.36
C PRO A 72 14.36 11.96 -1.29
N MET A 73 15.18 12.07 -2.33
CA MET A 73 15.08 13.14 -3.32
C MET A 73 15.35 12.63 -4.73
N TYR A 74 14.88 13.37 -5.73
CA TYR A 74 15.14 13.10 -7.14
C TYR A 74 16.36 13.90 -7.61
N VAL A 75 17.37 13.21 -8.15
CA VAL A 75 18.59 13.83 -8.68
C VAL A 75 18.77 13.45 -10.15
N LYS A 76 18.74 14.44 -11.02
CA LYS A 76 18.95 14.32 -12.46
C LYS A 76 20.41 14.57 -12.82
N GLY A 77 20.97 13.73 -13.69
CA GLY A 77 22.31 13.90 -14.24
C GLY A 77 22.54 13.00 -15.44
N LYS A 78 23.73 13.10 -16.04
CA LYS A 78 24.20 12.19 -17.08
C LYS A 78 25.26 11.26 -16.52
N ILE A 79 25.22 9.97 -16.88
CA ILE A 79 26.23 9.00 -16.45
C ILE A 79 27.59 9.40 -17.05
N ALA A 80 28.53 9.78 -16.19
CA ALA A 80 29.88 10.16 -16.57
C ALA A 80 30.82 8.96 -16.66
N SER A 81 30.66 7.97 -15.77
CA SER A 81 31.40 6.72 -15.79
C SER A 81 30.64 5.61 -15.07
N ILE A 82 30.87 4.36 -15.45
CA ILE A 82 30.26 3.18 -14.81
C ILE A 82 31.38 2.38 -14.14
N SER A 83 31.25 2.16 -12.83
CA SER A 83 32.22 1.36 -12.07
C SER A 83 31.86 -0.13 -12.07
N SER A 84 30.57 -0.47 -11.90
CA SER A 84 30.11 -1.84 -11.94
C SER A 84 28.61 -1.94 -12.20
N VAL A 85 28.19 -3.00 -12.89
CA VAL A 85 26.80 -3.48 -12.91
C VAL A 85 26.83 -4.95 -12.50
N GLU A 86 26.29 -5.26 -11.32
CA GLU A 86 26.26 -6.60 -10.73
C GLU A 86 24.85 -7.18 -10.93
N THR A 87 24.74 -8.35 -11.55
CA THR A 87 23.44 -8.93 -11.95
C THR A 87 23.14 -10.28 -11.28
N ALA A 88 24.12 -10.91 -10.62
CA ALA A 88 23.99 -12.27 -10.11
C ALA A 88 23.33 -12.33 -8.73
N THR A 89 23.69 -11.43 -7.83
CA THR A 89 23.28 -11.51 -6.41
C THR A 89 22.33 -10.38 -6.04
N TYR A 90 22.83 -9.15 -6.13
CA TYR A 90 22.17 -7.96 -5.65
C TYR A 90 21.42 -7.25 -6.77
N GLY A 91 21.91 -7.33 -8.01
CA GLY A 91 21.24 -6.70 -9.14
C GLY A 91 21.35 -5.18 -9.10
N ASN A 92 22.48 -4.63 -8.65
CA ASN A 92 22.67 -3.20 -8.46
C ASN A 92 23.88 -2.67 -9.25
N ALA A 93 23.90 -1.36 -9.48
CA ALA A 93 24.93 -0.67 -10.24
C ALA A 93 25.60 0.42 -9.41
N THR A 94 26.89 0.63 -9.70
CA THR A 94 27.71 1.69 -9.11
C THR A 94 28.32 2.50 -10.24
N TYR A 95 28.09 3.82 -10.23
CA TYR A 95 28.44 4.72 -11.33
C TYR A 95 28.54 6.17 -10.83
N TYR A 96 29.01 7.07 -11.68
CA TYR A 96 29.06 8.50 -11.41
C TYR A 96 28.15 9.26 -12.37
N ILE A 97 27.45 10.27 -11.85
CA ILE A 97 26.66 11.21 -12.66
C ILE A 97 27.21 12.62 -12.54
N SER A 98 27.11 13.42 -13.60
CA SER A 98 27.38 14.85 -13.59
C SER A 98 26.36 15.59 -14.45
N ASP A 99 26.27 16.91 -14.32
CA ASP A 99 25.32 17.69 -15.12
C ASP A 99 25.60 17.62 -16.64
N ASP A 100 26.87 17.49 -17.02
CA ASP A 100 27.32 17.49 -18.41
C ASP A 100 27.85 16.14 -18.92
N GLY A 101 27.88 15.11 -18.07
CA GLY A 101 28.40 13.79 -18.40
C GLY A 101 29.92 13.68 -18.38
N THR A 102 30.62 14.68 -17.83
CA THR A 102 32.09 14.65 -17.65
C THR A 102 32.48 14.22 -16.23
N ALA A 103 33.77 13.94 -16.00
CA ALA A 103 34.30 13.57 -14.68
C ALA A 103 34.35 14.74 -13.68
N THR A 104 34.07 15.97 -14.13
CA THR A 104 34.09 17.17 -13.29
C THR A 104 32.78 17.30 -12.52
N ASN A 105 32.86 17.62 -11.23
CA ASN A 105 31.70 17.84 -10.35
C ASN A 105 30.69 16.67 -10.34
N GLN A 106 31.21 15.45 -10.32
CA GLN A 106 30.40 14.22 -10.33
C GLN A 106 29.88 13.84 -8.94
N LEU A 107 28.69 13.24 -8.90
CA LEU A 107 28.08 12.60 -7.73
C LEU A 107 28.18 11.08 -7.87
N TYR A 108 28.59 10.42 -6.78
CA TYR A 108 28.76 8.98 -6.75
C TYR A 108 27.43 8.29 -6.44
N ILE A 109 27.02 7.39 -7.33
CA ILE A 109 25.82 6.57 -7.16
C ILE A 109 26.29 5.16 -6.81
N PHE A 110 26.10 4.79 -5.54
CA PHE A 110 26.57 3.56 -4.94
C PHE A 110 25.42 2.55 -4.81
N GLN A 111 25.58 1.37 -5.43
CA GLN A 111 24.66 0.23 -5.32
C GLN A 111 23.18 0.57 -5.57
N SER A 112 22.90 1.35 -6.62
CA SER A 112 21.54 1.71 -7.01
C SER A 112 20.88 0.61 -7.84
N LEU A 113 19.58 0.40 -7.68
CA LEU A 113 18.76 -0.51 -8.48
C LEU A 113 18.35 0.13 -9.83
N TYR A 114 17.88 -0.70 -10.76
CA TYR A 114 17.48 -0.32 -12.11
C TYR A 114 16.12 0.42 -12.13
N LEU A 115 15.64 0.75 -13.34
CA LEU A 115 14.33 1.36 -13.58
C LEU A 115 13.21 0.62 -12.82
N GLY A 116 12.33 1.42 -12.23
CA GLY A 116 11.23 0.90 -11.44
C GLY A 116 11.69 0.11 -10.22
N ASN A 117 12.87 0.42 -9.66
CA ASN A 117 13.45 -0.23 -8.49
C ASN A 117 13.63 -1.76 -8.61
N LYS A 118 13.83 -2.22 -9.84
CA LYS A 118 14.12 -3.63 -10.16
C LYS A 118 15.61 -3.91 -10.11
N LYS A 119 15.97 -5.19 -10.04
CA LYS A 119 17.35 -5.61 -10.24
C LYS A 119 17.81 -5.33 -11.67
N PHE A 120 19.05 -4.91 -11.82
CA PHE A 120 19.77 -5.00 -13.09
C PHE A 120 19.88 -6.47 -13.51
N THR A 121 19.55 -6.75 -14.76
CA THR A 121 19.63 -8.07 -15.40
C THR A 121 20.69 -8.10 -16.50
N SER A 122 21.15 -6.94 -16.98
CA SER A 122 22.24 -6.83 -17.94
C SER A 122 23.08 -5.56 -17.71
N GLN A 123 24.37 -5.64 -18.01
CA GLN A 123 25.29 -4.51 -17.96
C GLN A 123 24.97 -3.46 -19.03
N GLU A 124 24.27 -3.85 -20.10
CA GLU A 124 23.90 -3.00 -21.24
C GLU A 124 22.68 -2.11 -20.96
N GLN A 125 22.02 -2.31 -19.81
CA GLN A 125 20.84 -1.53 -19.43
C GLN A 125 21.16 -0.06 -19.11
N ILE A 126 22.43 0.27 -18.88
CA ILE A 126 22.92 1.64 -18.74
C ILE A 126 24.24 1.80 -19.51
N LYS A 127 24.51 3.01 -19.99
CA LYS A 127 25.79 3.37 -20.63
C LYS A 127 26.19 4.80 -20.27
N VAL A 128 27.49 5.09 -20.42
CA VAL A 128 28.01 6.46 -20.31
C VAL A 128 27.26 7.39 -21.28
N GLY A 129 26.90 8.57 -20.80
CA GLY A 129 26.12 9.57 -21.52
C GLY A 129 24.60 9.46 -21.34
N ASP A 130 24.09 8.36 -20.77
CA ASP A 130 22.66 8.25 -20.47
C ASP A 130 22.21 9.33 -19.48
N GLU A 131 21.07 9.96 -19.78
CA GLU A 131 20.39 10.85 -18.84
C GLU A 131 19.59 10.02 -17.84
N VAL A 132 19.82 10.23 -16.56
CA VAL A 132 19.18 9.50 -15.47
C VAL A 132 18.55 10.44 -14.46
N VAL A 133 17.47 9.97 -13.83
CA VAL A 133 16.97 10.52 -12.57
C VAL A 133 17.08 9.42 -11.53
N VAL A 134 17.91 9.62 -10.52
CA VAL A 134 18.07 8.72 -9.37
C VAL A 134 17.12 9.16 -8.27
N TYR A 135 16.40 8.23 -7.66
CA TYR A 135 15.55 8.50 -6.50
C TYR A 135 15.97 7.66 -5.29
N GLY A 136 15.99 8.30 -4.13
CA GLY A 136 16.23 7.67 -2.84
C GLY A 136 17.06 8.57 -1.91
N PRO A 137 17.45 8.05 -0.74
CA PRO A 137 18.27 8.80 0.22
C PRO A 137 19.73 8.87 -0.21
N PHE A 138 20.38 9.98 0.14
CA PHE A 138 21.81 10.23 -0.06
C PHE A 138 22.49 10.42 1.30
N VAL A 139 23.82 10.33 1.32
CA VAL A 139 24.61 10.47 2.53
C VAL A 139 25.92 11.19 2.22
N ASN A 140 26.37 12.01 3.17
CA ASN A 140 27.73 12.50 3.18
C ASN A 140 28.60 11.49 3.94
N TYR A 141 29.02 10.43 3.26
CA TYR A 141 29.75 9.32 3.86
C TYR A 141 31.09 9.83 4.43
N ASN A 142 31.31 9.57 5.72
CA ASN A 142 32.44 10.09 6.49
C ASN A 142 32.65 11.61 6.39
N GLY A 143 31.59 12.37 6.07
CA GLY A 143 31.62 13.84 6.04
C GLY A 143 32.28 14.47 4.81
N ASN A 144 32.81 13.67 3.88
CA ASN A 144 33.47 14.19 2.68
C ASN A 144 33.18 13.45 1.37
N LYS A 145 32.34 12.41 1.39
CA LYS A 145 31.97 11.63 0.21
C LYS A 145 30.46 11.71 0.00
N PRO A 146 29.99 12.66 -0.82
CA PRO A 146 28.59 12.70 -1.24
C PRO A 146 28.27 11.50 -2.12
N GLU A 147 27.36 10.65 -1.67
CA GLU A 147 26.94 9.46 -2.40
C GLU A 147 25.49 9.05 -2.08
N THR A 148 24.93 8.10 -2.83
CA THR A 148 23.67 7.45 -2.44
C THR A 148 23.87 6.51 -1.26
N VAL A 149 22.82 6.29 -0.47
CA VAL A 149 22.83 5.20 0.50
C VAL A 149 22.90 3.86 -0.24
N GLY A 150 23.83 2.99 0.16
CA GLY A 150 24.06 1.71 -0.51
C GLY A 150 22.99 0.65 -0.27
N LYS A 151 23.31 -0.59 -0.66
CA LYS A 151 22.46 -1.79 -0.49
C LYS A 151 21.09 -1.69 -1.21
N GLY A 152 21.03 -1.03 -2.37
CA GLY A 152 19.79 -0.90 -3.14
C GLY A 152 18.76 0.05 -2.51
N ALA A 153 19.18 0.96 -1.63
CA ALA A 153 18.28 1.97 -1.06
C ALA A 153 17.82 3.03 -2.09
N THR A 154 18.51 3.13 -3.22
CA THR A 154 18.19 4.04 -4.32
C THR A 154 17.95 3.29 -5.62
N TYR A 155 17.26 3.92 -6.57
CA TYR A 155 17.04 3.35 -7.89
C TYR A 155 16.93 4.40 -9.00
N LEU A 156 17.03 3.95 -10.25
CA LEU A 156 16.73 4.78 -11.41
C LEU A 156 15.22 5.02 -11.49
N TYR A 157 14.79 6.24 -11.18
CA TYR A 157 13.41 6.66 -11.44
C TYR A 157 13.15 6.86 -12.93
N SER A 158 14.13 7.43 -13.64
CA SER A 158 14.06 7.64 -15.10
C SER A 158 15.41 7.34 -15.76
N LEU A 159 15.36 6.81 -16.99
CA LEU A 159 16.50 6.55 -17.85
C LEU A 159 16.15 6.98 -19.28
N ASN A 160 16.82 8.02 -19.78
CA ASN A 160 16.58 8.65 -21.08
C ASN A 160 15.10 8.98 -21.31
N GLY A 161 14.44 9.55 -20.29
CA GLY A 161 13.03 9.90 -20.32
C GLY A 161 12.06 8.73 -20.13
N LYS A 162 12.54 7.48 -20.14
CA LYS A 162 11.71 6.31 -19.81
C LYS A 162 11.54 6.22 -18.31
N THR A 163 10.30 6.06 -17.88
CA THR A 163 9.94 5.76 -16.49
C THR A 163 9.22 4.43 -16.44
N GLU A 164 9.38 3.71 -15.33
CA GLU A 164 8.56 2.55 -15.01
C GLU A 164 7.96 2.77 -13.63
N GLU A 165 6.68 2.41 -13.44
CA GLU A 165 6.10 2.40 -12.10
C GLU A 165 6.89 1.42 -11.22
N GLY A 166 7.29 1.91 -10.04
CA GLY A 166 8.24 1.26 -9.17
C GLY A 166 7.76 -0.12 -8.68
N GLY A 167 8.46 -1.17 -9.09
CA GLY A 167 8.50 -2.44 -8.38
C GLY A 167 9.39 -2.33 -7.15
N ASN A 168 8.78 -2.40 -5.96
CA ASN A 168 9.43 -2.78 -4.72
C ASN A 168 10.40 -1.78 -4.04
N THR A 169 9.96 -0.54 -3.75
CA THR A 169 10.50 0.25 -2.62
C THR A 169 9.51 0.09 -1.47
N GLY A 170 9.98 -0.21 -0.26
CA GLY A 170 9.13 -0.50 0.90
C GLY A 170 7.91 0.40 1.02
N GLY A 171 6.75 -0.19 0.68
CA GLY A 171 5.42 0.14 1.17
C GLY A 171 4.90 1.57 1.19
N GLU A 172 5.29 2.48 0.29
CA GLU A 172 4.66 3.82 0.23
C GLU A 172 3.79 4.06 -1.02
N THR A 173 3.22 3.00 -1.59
CA THR A 173 2.11 3.18 -2.56
C THR A 173 0.78 2.95 -1.85
N GLY A 174 0.01 4.01 -1.69
CA GLY A 174 -1.27 4.00 -0.99
C GLY A 174 -1.31 5.04 0.13
N THR A 175 -2.48 5.61 0.39
CA THR A 175 -2.67 6.53 1.51
C THR A 175 -2.68 5.73 2.82
N PRO A 176 -1.77 5.98 3.79
CA PRO A 176 -1.80 5.31 5.09
C PRO A 176 -3.15 5.46 5.80
N LYS A 177 -3.73 4.34 6.28
CA LYS A 177 -5.01 4.27 6.97
C LYS A 177 -4.98 3.25 8.11
N GLY A 178 -5.90 3.40 9.05
CA GLY A 178 -6.03 2.54 10.23
C GLY A 178 -5.17 3.01 11.39
N ASP A 179 -5.46 2.49 12.57
CA ASP A 179 -4.72 2.74 13.82
C ASP A 179 -3.98 1.49 14.34
N GLY A 180 -4.09 0.37 13.62
CA GLY A 180 -3.43 -0.89 13.96
C GLY A 180 -4.21 -1.74 14.97
N THR A 181 -5.42 -1.33 15.35
CA THR A 181 -6.33 -2.13 16.17
C THR A 181 -7.13 -3.13 15.34
N GLN A 182 -7.76 -4.11 15.99
CA GLN A 182 -8.64 -5.07 15.29
C GLN A 182 -9.82 -4.38 14.57
N ALA A 183 -10.35 -3.30 15.14
CA ALA A 183 -11.47 -2.54 14.57
C ALA A 183 -11.02 -1.63 13.42
N SER A 184 -9.76 -1.18 13.43
CA SER A 184 -9.18 -0.36 12.38
C SER A 184 -7.75 -0.81 12.04
N PRO A 185 -7.58 -1.97 11.38
CA PRO A 185 -6.26 -2.49 11.05
C PRO A 185 -5.48 -1.49 10.19
N PHE A 186 -4.17 -1.42 10.37
CA PHE A 186 -3.33 -0.70 9.42
C PHE A 186 -3.48 -1.30 8.03
N ASN A 187 -3.60 -0.48 6.99
CA ASN A 187 -3.34 -0.96 5.64
C ASN A 187 -1.82 -1.19 5.43
N ALA A 188 -1.43 -1.77 4.29
CA ALA A 188 -0.02 -2.11 4.04
C ALA A 188 0.86 -0.85 4.07
N ALA A 189 0.35 0.28 3.53
CA ALA A 189 1.04 1.56 3.54
C ALA A 189 1.27 2.12 4.97
N ALA A 190 0.27 2.05 5.86
CA ALA A 190 0.42 2.50 7.24
C ALA A 190 1.39 1.60 8.03
N ALA A 191 1.31 0.28 7.85
CA ALA A 191 2.20 -0.66 8.50
C ALA A 191 3.66 -0.45 8.06
N ALA A 192 3.89 -0.23 6.77
CA ALA A 192 5.22 0.09 6.24
C ALA A 192 5.78 1.39 6.81
N LYS A 193 4.98 2.46 6.83
CA LYS A 193 5.36 3.74 7.42
C LYS A 193 5.72 3.61 8.90
N ALA A 194 4.87 2.91 9.66
CA ALA A 194 5.09 2.69 11.09
C ALA A 194 6.35 1.85 11.35
N ALA A 195 6.55 0.77 10.60
CA ALA A 195 7.74 -0.07 10.72
C ALA A 195 9.03 0.69 10.35
N LYS A 196 9.02 1.48 9.27
CA LYS A 196 10.18 2.26 8.80
C LYS A 196 10.63 3.34 9.79
N ALA A 197 9.72 3.86 10.60
CA ALA A 197 10.03 4.84 11.63
C ALA A 197 10.76 4.25 12.85
N LEU A 198 10.82 2.93 12.97
CA LEU A 198 11.52 2.26 14.08
C LEU A 198 13.04 2.27 13.86
N ASP A 199 13.79 2.43 14.94
CA ASP A 199 15.21 2.11 14.96
C ASP A 199 15.44 0.58 14.90
N GLU A 200 16.71 0.16 14.89
CA GLU A 200 17.07 -1.26 14.78
C GLU A 200 16.51 -2.15 15.92
N SER A 201 16.31 -1.59 17.12
CA SER A 201 15.78 -2.31 18.29
C SER A 201 14.29 -2.09 18.52
N GLY A 202 13.70 -1.11 17.85
CA GLY A 202 12.30 -0.72 17.97
C GLY A 202 11.33 -1.78 17.47
N LYS A 203 10.21 -1.92 18.19
CA LYS A 203 9.14 -2.86 17.87
C LYS A 203 7.79 -2.23 18.19
N VAL A 204 6.78 -2.55 17.38
CA VAL A 204 5.37 -2.31 17.72
C VAL A 204 4.65 -3.65 17.69
N GLU A 205 4.24 -4.14 18.84
CA GLU A 205 3.64 -5.47 19.00
C GLU A 205 2.12 -5.42 18.90
N ASN A 206 1.51 -6.59 18.63
CA ASN A 206 0.06 -6.78 18.61
C ASN A 206 -0.68 -5.86 17.63
N VAL A 207 -0.08 -5.62 16.47
CA VAL A 207 -0.63 -4.76 15.42
C VAL A 207 -1.45 -5.58 14.44
N TYR A 208 -2.69 -5.16 14.19
CA TYR A 208 -3.54 -5.68 13.12
C TYR A 208 -3.23 -4.96 11.81
N ILE A 209 -3.01 -5.74 10.76
CA ILE A 209 -2.58 -5.25 9.44
C ILE A 209 -3.44 -5.92 8.39
N THR A 210 -3.96 -5.16 7.43
CA THR A 210 -4.71 -5.67 6.28
C THR A 210 -4.02 -5.31 4.97
N GLY A 211 -4.14 -6.19 3.99
CA GLY A 211 -3.65 -5.98 2.64
C GLY A 211 -4.02 -7.14 1.74
N ILE A 212 -3.70 -7.04 0.46
CA ILE A 212 -3.86 -8.09 -0.53
C ILE A 212 -2.49 -8.73 -0.75
N VAL A 213 -2.40 -10.05 -0.68
CA VAL A 213 -1.16 -10.79 -0.94
C VAL A 213 -0.69 -10.45 -2.36
N SER A 214 0.46 -9.78 -2.47
CA SER A 214 1.05 -9.36 -3.74
C SER A 214 2.07 -10.38 -4.25
N SER A 215 2.74 -11.08 -3.35
CA SER A 215 3.69 -12.14 -3.68
C SER A 215 3.79 -13.17 -2.55
N VAL A 216 4.02 -14.44 -2.89
CA VAL A 216 4.32 -15.52 -1.94
C VAL A 216 5.74 -15.99 -2.23
N LYS A 217 6.65 -15.80 -1.28
CA LYS A 217 8.07 -16.12 -1.45
C LYS A 217 8.39 -17.56 -1.06
N ASP A 218 7.82 -18.02 0.04
CA ASP A 218 8.06 -19.36 0.58
C ASP A 218 6.87 -19.81 1.46
N VAL A 219 6.49 -21.07 1.36
CA VAL A 219 5.60 -21.75 2.32
C VAL A 219 6.30 -23.01 2.78
N ASN A 220 6.72 -23.02 4.04
CA ASN A 220 7.46 -24.11 4.63
C ASN A 220 6.55 -24.94 5.54
N THR A 221 6.10 -26.10 5.06
CA THR A 221 5.19 -26.99 5.81
C THR A 221 5.88 -27.73 6.96
N GLN A 222 7.21 -27.87 6.92
CA GLN A 222 7.99 -28.45 8.01
C GLN A 222 8.00 -27.53 9.25
N TYR A 223 8.29 -26.24 9.04
CA TYR A 223 8.24 -25.23 10.11
C TYR A 223 6.85 -24.63 10.29
N GLY A 224 5.91 -24.91 9.38
CA GLY A 224 4.52 -24.48 9.43
C GLY A 224 4.30 -22.97 9.21
N ASN A 225 5.21 -22.29 8.51
CA ASN A 225 5.15 -20.84 8.30
C ASN A 225 5.37 -20.44 6.84
N ALA A 226 4.97 -19.22 6.50
CA ALA A 226 5.11 -18.64 5.17
C ALA A 226 5.80 -17.27 5.22
N THR A 227 6.56 -16.96 4.17
CA THR A 227 7.08 -15.62 3.89
C THR A 227 6.40 -15.08 2.64
N TYR A 228 5.72 -13.95 2.77
CA TYR A 228 4.93 -13.34 1.69
C TYR A 228 4.94 -11.81 1.82
N ALA A 229 4.35 -11.13 0.84
CA ALA A 229 4.18 -9.68 0.89
C ALA A 229 2.72 -9.32 0.61
N ILE A 230 2.30 -8.18 1.17
CA ILE A 230 0.97 -7.61 1.00
C ILE A 230 1.07 -6.19 0.46
N SER A 231 0.10 -5.74 -0.33
CA SER A 231 -0.05 -4.33 -0.71
C SER A 231 -1.50 -3.91 -0.64
N ASP A 232 -1.77 -2.61 -0.74
CA ASP A 232 -3.14 -2.09 -0.68
C ASP A 232 -3.98 -2.51 -1.90
N ASP A 233 -3.34 -2.71 -3.05
CA ASP A 233 -3.98 -3.02 -4.34
C ASP A 233 -3.64 -4.42 -4.88
N GLY A 234 -2.83 -5.19 -4.16
CA GLY A 234 -2.40 -6.54 -4.55
C GLY A 234 -1.27 -6.56 -5.58
N LYS A 235 -0.68 -5.41 -5.94
CA LYS A 235 0.47 -5.34 -6.85
C LYS A 235 1.79 -5.38 -6.09
N GLU A 236 2.87 -5.67 -6.82
CA GLU A 236 4.23 -5.66 -6.27
C GLU A 236 4.71 -4.25 -5.87
N ALA A 237 4.14 -3.22 -6.50
CA ALA A 237 4.38 -1.83 -6.14
C ALA A 237 3.88 -1.57 -4.71
N GLY A 238 4.75 -1.00 -3.86
CA GLY A 238 4.51 -0.74 -2.44
C GLY A 238 4.02 -1.94 -1.63
N GLN A 239 4.55 -3.12 -1.92
CA GLN A 239 4.38 -4.26 -1.04
C GLN A 239 5.11 -4.08 0.30
N PHE A 240 4.55 -4.70 1.33
CA PHE A 240 5.03 -4.75 2.70
C PHE A 240 5.21 -6.21 3.12
N SER A 241 6.40 -6.55 3.64
CA SER A 241 6.79 -7.95 3.86
C SER A 241 6.25 -8.51 5.18
N VAL A 242 5.83 -9.77 5.13
CA VAL A 242 5.47 -10.60 6.29
C VAL A 242 6.45 -11.75 6.37
N PHE A 243 7.31 -11.73 7.38
CA PHE A 243 8.38 -12.71 7.52
C PHE A 243 7.95 -13.87 8.42
N ARG A 244 7.90 -15.10 7.89
CA ARG A 244 7.60 -16.33 8.64
C ARG A 244 6.32 -16.23 9.50
N GLY A 245 5.24 -15.80 8.87
CA GLY A 245 3.91 -15.79 9.47
C GLY A 245 3.29 -17.18 9.53
N LEU A 246 2.47 -17.42 10.55
CA LEU A 246 1.63 -18.61 10.71
C LEU A 246 0.31 -18.44 9.95
N TYR A 247 -0.35 -19.57 9.70
CA TYR A 247 -1.65 -19.60 9.02
C TYR A 247 -2.78 -19.13 9.96
N LEU A 248 -4.03 -19.41 9.58
CA LEU A 248 -5.22 -18.92 10.26
C LEU A 248 -5.19 -19.24 11.76
N ASP A 249 -5.41 -18.21 12.57
CA ASP A 249 -5.42 -18.24 14.04
C ASP A 249 -4.17 -18.86 14.69
N GLY A 250 -3.03 -18.83 13.98
CA GLY A 250 -1.77 -19.38 14.46
C GLY A 250 -1.57 -20.86 14.15
N ALA A 251 -2.46 -21.47 13.35
CA ALA A 251 -2.23 -22.80 12.81
C ALA A 251 -0.97 -22.84 11.93
N LYS A 252 -0.41 -24.04 11.77
CA LYS A 252 0.68 -24.25 10.82
C LYS A 252 0.16 -24.26 9.39
N PHE A 253 0.94 -23.70 8.47
CA PHE A 253 0.77 -24.00 7.05
C PHE A 253 1.06 -25.49 6.80
N THR A 254 0.15 -26.16 6.12
CA THR A 254 0.22 -27.57 5.71
C THR A 254 0.27 -27.73 4.18
N SER A 255 -0.04 -26.69 3.42
CA SER A 255 0.10 -26.66 1.96
C SER A 255 0.45 -25.25 1.47
N ALA A 256 1.21 -25.17 0.37
CA ALA A 256 1.48 -23.91 -0.32
C ALA A 256 0.19 -23.25 -0.87
N ASP A 257 -0.83 -24.05 -1.21
CA ASP A 257 -2.08 -23.55 -1.79
C ASP A 257 -2.97 -22.80 -0.79
N GLN A 258 -2.65 -22.89 0.50
CA GLN A 258 -3.36 -22.16 1.55
C GLN A 258 -3.17 -20.64 1.46
N ILE A 259 -2.14 -20.17 0.75
CA ILE A 259 -1.91 -18.75 0.48
C ILE A 259 -1.50 -18.52 -0.97
N LYS A 260 -2.12 -17.55 -1.63
CA LYS A 260 -1.89 -17.19 -3.03
C LYS A 260 -2.05 -15.69 -3.23
N VAL A 261 -1.39 -15.19 -4.28
CA VAL A 261 -1.51 -13.79 -4.72
C VAL A 261 -2.98 -13.43 -4.99
N GLY A 262 -3.35 -12.22 -4.63
CA GLY A 262 -4.70 -11.68 -4.76
C GLY A 262 -5.62 -11.93 -3.56
N GLN A 263 -5.23 -12.75 -2.59
CA GLN A 263 -6.03 -12.94 -1.38
C GLN A 263 -5.92 -11.74 -0.45
N LYS A 264 -7.05 -11.19 -0.03
CA LYS A 264 -7.04 -10.23 1.08
C LYS A 264 -6.79 -10.97 2.39
N VAL A 265 -5.94 -10.38 3.23
CA VAL A 265 -5.61 -10.89 4.55
C VAL A 265 -5.79 -9.82 5.61
N VAL A 266 -6.08 -10.26 6.84
CA VAL A 266 -5.83 -9.53 8.08
C VAL A 266 -4.84 -10.35 8.90
N ILE A 267 -3.81 -9.70 9.42
CA ILE A 267 -2.68 -10.31 10.11
C ILE A 267 -2.55 -9.64 11.47
N LEU A 268 -2.29 -10.41 12.52
CA LEU A 268 -1.83 -9.89 13.80
C LEU A 268 -0.33 -10.19 13.93
N GLY A 269 0.49 -9.17 14.16
CA GLY A 269 1.93 -9.37 14.27
C GLY A 269 2.67 -8.21 14.92
N THR A 270 4.00 -8.30 14.88
CA THR A 270 4.92 -7.29 15.40
C THR A 270 5.62 -6.58 14.25
N LEU A 271 5.52 -5.25 14.19
CA LEU A 271 6.26 -4.43 13.24
C LEU A 271 7.69 -4.22 13.74
N VAL A 272 8.67 -4.34 12.83
CA VAL A 272 10.09 -4.11 13.09
C VAL A 272 10.75 -3.42 11.90
N ASN A 273 11.84 -2.69 12.16
CA ASN A 273 12.80 -2.28 11.14
C ASN A 273 14.06 -3.15 11.29
N TYR A 274 14.03 -4.36 10.72
CA TYR A 274 15.09 -5.33 10.94
C TYR A 274 16.45 -4.78 10.46
N LYS A 275 17.43 -4.75 11.38
CA LYS A 275 18.76 -4.13 11.18
C LYS A 275 18.70 -2.63 10.80
N GLY A 276 17.64 -1.94 11.21
CA GLY A 276 17.45 -0.51 11.00
C GLY A 276 17.17 -0.11 9.55
N ASN A 277 16.97 -1.07 8.64
CA ASN A 277 16.74 -0.76 7.22
C ASN A 277 15.76 -1.68 6.48
N THR A 278 15.17 -2.67 7.16
CA THR A 278 14.22 -3.62 6.57
C THR A 278 12.88 -3.56 7.31
N PRO A 279 11.95 -2.66 6.90
CA PRO A 279 10.61 -2.59 7.48
C PRO A 279 9.80 -3.84 7.11
N GLN A 280 9.28 -4.55 8.12
CA GLN A 280 8.50 -5.78 7.90
C GLN A 280 7.66 -6.14 9.13
N VAL A 281 6.73 -7.09 8.95
CA VAL A 281 6.16 -7.87 10.06
C VAL A 281 7.15 -8.98 10.43
N ALA A 282 7.46 -9.11 11.73
CA ALA A 282 8.38 -10.08 12.27
C ALA A 282 7.81 -11.51 12.32
N GLN A 283 8.71 -12.47 12.54
CA GLN A 283 8.36 -13.89 12.72
C GLN A 283 7.37 -14.09 13.87
N GLY A 284 6.44 -15.03 13.67
CA GLY A 284 5.44 -15.40 14.67
C GLY A 284 4.12 -14.62 14.56
N SER A 285 3.97 -13.77 13.54
CA SER A 285 2.66 -13.22 13.18
C SER A 285 1.69 -14.33 12.79
N LYS A 286 0.39 -14.05 12.86
CA LYS A 286 -0.65 -15.00 12.46
C LYS A 286 -1.69 -14.33 11.56
N ILE A 287 -2.17 -15.07 10.56
CA ILE A 287 -3.31 -14.66 9.77
C ILE A 287 -4.56 -14.76 10.66
N ILE A 288 -5.32 -13.68 10.76
CA ILE A 288 -6.61 -13.59 11.45
C ILE A 288 -7.76 -13.85 10.48
N SER A 289 -7.60 -13.43 9.23
CA SER A 289 -8.52 -13.78 8.14
C SER A 289 -7.79 -13.81 6.81
N ILE A 290 -8.22 -14.70 5.92
CA ILE A 290 -7.74 -14.77 4.53
C ILE A 290 -8.88 -15.14 3.61
N ASP A 291 -9.03 -14.41 2.51
CA ASP A 291 -10.04 -14.68 1.50
C ASP A 291 -9.82 -16.09 0.90
N GLY A 292 -10.82 -16.97 1.02
CA GLY A 292 -10.78 -18.33 0.46
C GLY A 292 -10.02 -19.37 1.30
N GLY A 293 -9.69 -19.10 2.56
CA GLY A 293 -9.06 -20.05 3.47
C GLY A 293 -10.07 -20.82 4.34
N SER A 294 -10.88 -21.69 3.75
CA SER A 294 -11.59 -22.76 4.48
C SER A 294 -11.30 -24.08 3.79
N THR A 295 -10.49 -24.92 4.42
CA THR A 295 -10.16 -26.27 3.92
C THR A 295 -11.22 -27.26 4.41
N THR A 296 -12.27 -27.44 3.61
CA THR A 296 -13.03 -28.69 3.48
C THR A 296 -13.51 -28.77 2.02
N PRO A 297 -13.35 -29.92 1.33
CA PRO A 297 -13.50 -29.97 -0.11
C PRO A 297 -14.98 -29.99 -0.50
N GLU A 298 -15.45 -28.90 -1.11
CA GLU A 298 -16.57 -28.96 -2.06
C GLU A 298 -16.19 -28.25 -3.36
N THR A 299 -16.62 -28.89 -4.44
CA THR A 299 -16.50 -28.61 -5.89
C THR A 299 -16.56 -27.13 -6.31
N PRO A 300 -15.99 -26.78 -7.49
CA PRO A 300 -15.65 -25.41 -7.86
C PRO A 300 -16.90 -24.52 -8.03
N GLN A 301 -16.96 -23.41 -7.27
CA GLN A 301 -17.82 -22.27 -7.60
C GLN A 301 -16.99 -21.00 -7.78
N THR A 302 -17.30 -20.32 -8.88
CA THR A 302 -16.80 -19.06 -9.40
C THR A 302 -16.64 -18.00 -8.31
N GLY A 303 -15.54 -17.24 -8.35
CA GLY A 303 -15.10 -16.30 -7.29
C GLY A 303 -16.19 -15.38 -6.75
N GLU A 304 -16.75 -15.79 -5.62
CA GLU A 304 -17.85 -15.11 -4.94
C GLU A 304 -17.30 -14.00 -4.01
N LYS A 305 -17.61 -12.73 -4.32
CA LYS A 305 -17.20 -11.57 -3.49
C LYS A 305 -18.17 -11.43 -2.32
N THR A 306 -17.68 -11.37 -1.08
CA THR A 306 -18.54 -11.29 0.12
C THR A 306 -18.40 -9.95 0.85
N ILE A 307 -19.50 -9.43 1.41
CA ILE A 307 -19.50 -8.35 2.41
C ILE A 307 -20.15 -8.82 3.71
N THR A 308 -19.74 -8.24 4.83
CA THR A 308 -20.37 -8.46 6.15
C THR A 308 -20.84 -7.13 6.71
N ILE A 309 -22.08 -7.10 7.20
CA ILE A 309 -22.73 -5.91 7.77
C ILE A 309 -23.24 -6.26 9.16
N ASP A 310 -22.64 -5.67 10.19
CA ASP A 310 -23.09 -5.81 11.57
C ASP A 310 -24.26 -4.86 11.86
N ALA A 311 -25.22 -5.31 12.66
CA ALA A 311 -26.36 -4.48 13.07
C ALA A 311 -25.94 -3.20 13.80
N THR A 312 -24.84 -3.25 14.56
CA THR A 312 -24.22 -2.08 15.22
C THR A 312 -23.63 -1.09 14.22
N GLY A 313 -23.18 -1.57 13.05
CA GLY A 313 -22.63 -0.75 11.97
C GLY A 313 -23.69 -0.06 11.11
N MET A 314 -24.98 -0.38 11.28
CA MET A 314 -26.06 0.21 10.48
C MET A 314 -26.47 1.61 10.96
N GLY A 315 -26.02 2.04 12.15
CA GLY A 315 -26.30 3.38 12.70
C GLY A 315 -27.73 3.59 13.17
N PHE A 316 -28.51 2.52 13.40
CA PHE A 316 -29.87 2.62 13.89
C PHE A 316 -29.93 3.02 15.37
N THR A 317 -30.96 3.79 15.72
CA THR A 317 -31.25 4.14 17.12
C THR A 317 -32.25 3.15 17.70
N LYS A 318 -31.98 2.71 18.94
CA LYS A 318 -32.83 1.75 19.66
C LYS A 318 -34.29 2.18 19.66
N GLY A 319 -35.18 1.27 19.26
CA GLY A 319 -36.64 1.45 19.34
C GLY A 319 -37.24 2.50 18.40
N GLN A 320 -36.42 3.12 17.54
CA GLN A 320 -36.90 4.05 16.51
C GLN A 320 -37.24 3.30 15.20
N PRO A 321 -38.08 3.89 14.32
CA PRO A 321 -38.28 3.39 12.97
C PRO A 321 -36.96 3.22 12.23
N LEU A 322 -36.79 2.07 11.57
CA LEU A 322 -35.57 1.78 10.82
C LEU A 322 -35.58 2.53 9.48
N THR A 323 -34.45 3.13 9.14
CA THR A 323 -34.20 3.71 7.82
C THR A 323 -33.53 2.70 6.90
N VAL A 324 -33.47 3.00 5.60
CA VAL A 324 -32.68 2.18 4.66
C VAL A 324 -31.19 2.35 4.99
N PHE A 325 -30.51 1.24 5.26
CA PHE A 325 -29.04 1.21 5.36
C PHE A 325 -28.44 1.07 3.96
N THR A 326 -27.34 1.78 3.67
CA THR A 326 -26.56 1.61 2.44
C THR A 326 -25.10 1.34 2.81
N SER A 327 -24.57 0.19 2.41
CA SER A 327 -23.16 -0.17 2.58
C SER A 327 -22.26 0.62 1.63
N THR A 328 -20.96 0.57 1.89
CA THR A 328 -19.94 1.23 1.05
C THR A 328 -19.90 0.71 -0.38
N ASP A 329 -20.35 -0.52 -0.64
CA ASP A 329 -20.44 -1.09 -1.99
C ASP A 329 -21.77 -0.79 -2.71
N GLY A 330 -22.62 0.02 -2.09
CA GLY A 330 -23.91 0.45 -2.62
C GLY A 330 -25.07 -0.50 -2.35
N THR A 331 -24.83 -1.62 -1.64
CA THR A 331 -25.91 -2.54 -1.24
C THR A 331 -26.82 -1.90 -0.20
N LYS A 332 -28.13 -2.02 -0.41
CA LYS A 332 -29.15 -1.44 0.45
C LYS A 332 -29.87 -2.52 1.24
N LEU A 333 -30.11 -2.25 2.52
CA LEU A 333 -30.92 -3.08 3.40
C LEU A 333 -32.12 -2.27 3.89
N GLU A 334 -33.32 -2.78 3.61
CA GLU A 334 -34.58 -2.19 4.04
C GLU A 334 -35.37 -3.20 4.84
N PHE A 335 -35.56 -2.93 6.12
CA PHE A 335 -36.37 -3.74 7.03
C PHE A 335 -37.77 -3.17 7.11
N ALA A 336 -38.79 -3.96 6.79
CA ALA A 336 -40.18 -3.51 6.80
C ALA A 336 -41.10 -4.46 7.58
N GLN A 337 -42.22 -3.91 8.05
CA GLN A 337 -43.24 -4.64 8.82
C GLN A 337 -43.90 -5.76 8.01
N GLY A 338 -43.95 -5.63 6.68
CA GLY A 338 -44.73 -6.52 5.83
C GLY A 338 -46.20 -6.55 6.26
N SER A 339 -46.81 -7.74 6.28
CA SER A 339 -48.19 -7.94 6.72
C SER A 339 -48.33 -8.24 8.23
N GLY A 340 -47.22 -8.16 8.97
CA GLY A 340 -47.17 -8.46 10.40
C GLY A 340 -47.72 -7.34 11.28
N LYS A 341 -47.92 -7.63 12.57
CA LYS A 341 -48.43 -6.63 13.54
C LYS A 341 -47.38 -5.67 14.08
N SER A 342 -46.12 -6.11 14.18
CA SER A 342 -45.02 -5.35 14.78
C SER A 342 -44.01 -4.99 13.70
N ALA A 343 -43.59 -3.74 13.64
CA ALA A 343 -42.51 -3.29 12.77
C ALA A 343 -41.15 -3.80 13.29
N PRO A 344 -40.15 -4.02 12.41
CA PRO A 344 -38.79 -4.34 12.84
C PRO A 344 -38.22 -3.19 13.66
N ALA A 345 -37.39 -3.52 14.64
CA ALA A 345 -36.74 -2.52 15.48
C ALA A 345 -35.33 -2.96 15.87
N TYR A 346 -34.42 -1.99 15.94
CA TYR A 346 -33.06 -2.19 16.44
C TYR A 346 -33.05 -2.13 17.97
N TYR A 347 -32.27 -3.03 18.57
CA TYR A 347 -31.93 -3.02 19.98
C TYR A 347 -30.41 -3.01 20.13
N ASP A 348 -29.91 -2.29 21.12
CA ASP A 348 -28.50 -2.10 21.45
C ASP A 348 -28.06 -3.00 22.62
N GLY A 349 -26.80 -2.83 23.06
CA GLY A 349 -26.21 -3.56 24.19
C GLY A 349 -25.69 -4.95 23.83
N THR A 350 -25.63 -5.84 24.83
CA THR A 350 -25.03 -7.19 24.71
C THR A 350 -25.66 -8.06 23.61
N TYR A 351 -26.93 -7.81 23.27
CA TYR A 351 -27.69 -8.53 22.24
C TYR A 351 -28.06 -7.64 21.06
N ALA A 352 -27.15 -6.73 20.69
CA ALA A 352 -27.36 -5.78 19.61
C ALA A 352 -27.80 -6.49 18.32
N SER A 353 -29.00 -6.17 17.85
CA SER A 353 -29.61 -6.83 16.69
C SER A 353 -30.79 -6.04 16.14
N VAL A 354 -31.06 -6.20 14.85
CA VAL A 354 -32.35 -5.85 14.26
C VAL A 354 -33.31 -7.01 14.50
N ARG A 355 -34.40 -6.76 15.22
CA ARG A 355 -35.42 -7.78 15.50
C ARG A 355 -36.49 -7.73 14.43
N MET A 356 -36.63 -8.82 13.68
CA MET A 356 -37.71 -9.05 12.75
C MET A 356 -38.75 -10.00 13.36
N TYR A 357 -40.02 -9.61 13.29
CA TYR A 357 -41.16 -10.38 13.80
C TYR A 357 -41.80 -11.21 12.68
N ALA A 358 -42.85 -11.97 13.01
CA ALA A 358 -43.64 -12.70 12.01
C ALA A 358 -44.13 -11.75 10.90
N GLN A 359 -44.05 -12.21 9.65
CA GLN A 359 -44.40 -11.47 8.43
C GLN A 359 -43.56 -10.21 8.15
N ASN A 360 -42.50 -9.94 8.91
CA ASN A 360 -41.58 -8.86 8.57
C ASN A 360 -40.70 -9.25 7.38
N THR A 361 -40.25 -8.24 6.63
CA THR A 361 -39.39 -8.42 5.46
C THR A 361 -38.07 -7.69 5.62
N LEU A 362 -37.04 -8.24 4.98
CA LEU A 362 -35.75 -7.58 4.74
C LEU A 362 -35.51 -7.61 3.23
N THR A 363 -35.54 -6.44 2.60
CA THR A 363 -35.17 -6.29 1.19
C THR A 363 -33.69 -5.96 1.10
N VAL A 364 -32.97 -6.77 0.32
CA VAL A 364 -31.55 -6.58 -0.02
C VAL A 364 -31.45 -6.20 -1.49
N THR A 365 -31.04 -4.97 -1.77
CA THR A 365 -30.81 -4.47 -3.14
C THR A 365 -29.34 -4.22 -3.37
N ALA A 366 -28.71 -5.04 -4.19
CA ALA A 366 -27.28 -5.00 -4.48
C ALA A 366 -26.97 -4.47 -5.89
N THR A 367 -25.72 -4.05 -6.08
CA THR A 367 -25.19 -3.66 -7.42
C THR A 367 -24.85 -4.88 -8.28
N LYS A 368 -24.57 -6.02 -7.64
CA LYS A 368 -24.26 -7.32 -8.24
C LYS A 368 -25.30 -8.37 -7.89
N GLU A 369 -25.34 -9.47 -8.65
CA GLU A 369 -26.21 -10.60 -8.30
C GLU A 369 -25.74 -11.24 -7.00
N ILE A 370 -26.69 -11.57 -6.14
CA ILE A 370 -26.44 -12.22 -4.86
C ILE A 370 -26.53 -13.73 -5.09
N ALA A 371 -25.48 -14.46 -4.74
CA ALA A 371 -25.46 -15.93 -4.74
C ALA A 371 -26.03 -16.50 -3.44
N LYS A 372 -25.62 -15.93 -2.31
CA LYS A 372 -25.92 -16.44 -0.97
C LYS A 372 -26.06 -15.29 0.04
N ILE A 373 -26.97 -15.45 0.99
CA ILE A 373 -27.06 -14.60 2.18
C ILE A 373 -26.96 -15.49 3.41
N VAL A 374 -26.09 -15.14 4.35
CA VAL A 374 -26.02 -15.75 5.67
C VAL A 374 -26.38 -14.69 6.71
N ILE A 375 -27.20 -15.04 7.69
CA ILE A 375 -27.54 -14.18 8.81
C ILE A 375 -27.05 -14.83 10.09
N MET A 376 -26.18 -14.12 10.81
CA MET A 376 -25.83 -14.46 12.18
C MET A 376 -26.89 -13.87 13.10
N THR A 377 -27.37 -14.68 14.04
CA THR A 377 -28.45 -14.28 14.95
C THR A 377 -27.97 -14.13 16.38
N SER A 378 -28.78 -13.46 17.22
CA SER A 378 -28.50 -13.40 18.65
C SER A 378 -28.45 -14.80 19.28
N ASP A 379 -27.66 -14.94 20.34
CA ASP A 379 -27.54 -16.18 21.10
C ASP A 379 -28.89 -16.63 21.67
N PRO A 380 -29.18 -17.95 21.70
CA PRO A 380 -30.38 -18.47 22.34
C PRO A 380 -30.44 -18.04 23.80
N TYR A 381 -31.65 -17.80 24.28
CA TYR A 381 -31.90 -17.42 25.67
C TYR A 381 -32.69 -18.52 26.37
N THR A 382 -32.10 -19.09 27.41
CA THR A 382 -32.77 -20.08 28.25
C THR A 382 -33.28 -19.42 29.52
N LYS A 383 -34.58 -19.58 29.76
CA LYS A 383 -35.22 -19.18 31.02
C LYS A 383 -36.16 -20.27 31.47
N ASP A 384 -36.08 -20.65 32.74
CA ASP A 384 -36.92 -21.67 33.35
C ASP A 384 -36.92 -23.02 32.57
N GLY A 385 -35.74 -23.39 32.05
CA GLY A 385 -35.55 -24.62 31.25
C GLY A 385 -36.03 -24.55 29.80
N VAL A 386 -36.64 -23.44 29.38
CA VAL A 386 -37.11 -23.23 28.00
C VAL A 386 -36.11 -22.38 27.23
N THR A 387 -35.55 -22.93 26.16
CA THR A 387 -34.61 -22.22 25.28
C THR A 387 -35.36 -21.58 24.11
N THR A 388 -35.32 -20.25 24.05
CA THR A 388 -35.81 -19.47 22.91
C THR A 388 -34.66 -19.24 21.94
N LYS A 389 -34.82 -19.73 20.71
CA LYS A 389 -33.89 -19.47 19.60
C LYS A 389 -34.36 -18.23 18.83
N TYR A 390 -33.42 -17.49 18.25
CA TYR A 390 -33.70 -16.23 17.55
C TYR A 390 -33.38 -16.29 16.05
N ASN A 391 -33.42 -17.50 15.50
CA ASN A 391 -33.08 -17.78 14.11
C ASN A 391 -34.30 -17.78 13.17
N GLY A 392 -35.41 -17.15 13.57
CA GLY A 392 -36.67 -17.14 12.82
C GLY A 392 -37.42 -18.46 12.92
N ASN A 393 -38.40 -18.67 12.04
CA ASN A 393 -39.21 -19.88 11.94
C ASN A 393 -38.76 -20.78 10.76
N ASN A 394 -39.47 -21.86 10.45
CA ASN A 394 -39.11 -22.78 9.36
C ASN A 394 -39.79 -22.46 8.02
N GLU A 395 -40.84 -21.64 8.07
CA GLU A 395 -41.61 -21.17 6.93
C GLU A 395 -40.94 -19.97 6.23
N ALA A 396 -39.95 -19.34 6.89
CA ALA A 396 -39.19 -18.22 6.35
C ALA A 396 -38.49 -18.57 5.03
N PHE A 397 -38.47 -17.62 4.10
CA PHE A 397 -37.88 -17.81 2.77
C PHE A 397 -37.27 -16.50 2.24
N ALA A 398 -36.28 -16.63 1.37
CA ALA A 398 -35.84 -15.55 0.50
C ALA A 398 -36.54 -15.62 -0.85
N GLN A 399 -36.84 -14.47 -1.45
CA GLN A 399 -37.54 -14.39 -2.73
C GLN A 399 -36.72 -13.59 -3.73
N VAL A 400 -36.59 -14.13 -4.94
CA VAL A 400 -35.98 -13.45 -6.09
C VAL A 400 -36.92 -13.59 -7.28
N GLY A 401 -37.55 -12.47 -7.66
CA GLY A 401 -38.65 -12.50 -8.63
C GLY A 401 -39.79 -13.39 -8.14
N ALA A 402 -40.16 -14.40 -8.94
CA ALA A 402 -41.19 -15.38 -8.58
C ALA A 402 -40.65 -16.57 -7.75
N ASN A 403 -39.32 -16.73 -7.67
CA ASN A 403 -38.71 -17.90 -7.03
C ASN A 403 -38.58 -17.69 -5.52
N LYS A 404 -38.92 -18.74 -4.74
CA LYS A 404 -38.73 -18.78 -3.29
C LYS A 404 -37.64 -19.79 -2.94
N PHE A 405 -36.77 -19.39 -2.02
CA PHE A 405 -35.64 -20.15 -1.51
C PHE A 405 -35.86 -20.35 0.00
N PRO A 406 -36.05 -21.59 0.48
CA PRO A 406 -36.32 -21.84 1.88
C PRO A 406 -35.14 -21.45 2.76
N ILE A 407 -35.43 -21.11 4.01
CA ILE A 407 -34.41 -20.92 5.05
C ILE A 407 -33.65 -22.23 5.32
N THR A 408 -32.33 -22.15 5.39
CA THR A 408 -31.49 -23.21 5.97
C THR A 408 -31.10 -22.82 7.39
N LYS A 409 -31.32 -23.72 8.35
CA LYS A 409 -30.89 -23.55 9.75
C LYS A 409 -29.49 -24.18 9.91
N ASP A 410 -28.45 -23.41 9.62
CA ASP A 410 -27.07 -23.90 9.71
C ASP A 410 -26.65 -24.18 11.16
N SER A 411 -27.16 -23.37 12.11
CA SER A 411 -27.06 -23.62 13.55
C SER A 411 -28.14 -22.86 14.33
N ASP A 412 -28.09 -22.94 15.66
CA ASP A 412 -28.98 -22.16 16.54
C ASP A 412 -28.76 -20.64 16.43
N THR A 413 -27.60 -20.21 15.92
CA THR A 413 -27.19 -18.80 15.78
C THR A 413 -26.89 -18.39 14.34
N GLN A 414 -27.18 -19.24 13.36
CA GLN A 414 -26.86 -18.98 11.96
C GLN A 414 -27.89 -19.58 11.02
N ILE A 415 -28.30 -18.78 10.04
CA ILE A 415 -29.18 -19.21 8.95
C ILE A 415 -28.61 -18.79 7.60
N SER A 416 -29.02 -19.48 6.54
CA SER A 416 -28.64 -19.10 5.18
C SER A 416 -29.76 -19.26 4.16
N PHE A 417 -29.61 -18.51 3.07
CA PHE A 417 -30.39 -18.63 1.85
C PHE A 417 -29.40 -18.74 0.69
N ASN A 418 -29.50 -19.82 -0.08
CA ASN A 418 -28.51 -20.21 -1.07
C ASN A 418 -29.14 -20.21 -2.48
N GLY A 419 -28.33 -19.97 -3.52
CA GLY A 419 -28.76 -20.06 -4.92
C GLY A 419 -29.64 -18.91 -5.40
N LEU A 420 -29.57 -17.74 -4.76
CA LEU A 420 -30.51 -16.63 -4.93
C LEU A 420 -30.50 -16.02 -6.34
N ASN A 421 -29.33 -15.88 -6.95
CA ASN A 421 -29.13 -15.48 -8.35
C ASN A 421 -29.88 -14.19 -8.75
N GLY A 422 -29.88 -13.16 -7.90
CA GLY A 422 -30.55 -11.90 -8.21
C GLY A 422 -30.04 -10.72 -7.42
N LYS A 423 -30.24 -9.51 -7.98
CA LYS A 423 -29.82 -8.25 -7.36
C LYS A 423 -30.77 -7.72 -6.30
N ASN A 424 -32.02 -8.17 -6.34
CA ASN A 424 -33.07 -7.82 -5.38
C ASN A 424 -33.57 -9.09 -4.73
N VAL A 425 -33.29 -9.25 -3.43
CA VAL A 425 -33.70 -10.41 -2.63
C VAL A 425 -34.59 -9.90 -1.51
N VAL A 426 -35.76 -10.49 -1.33
CA VAL A 426 -36.65 -10.19 -0.20
C VAL A 426 -36.69 -11.39 0.73
N ILE A 427 -36.11 -11.24 1.92
CA ILE A 427 -36.20 -12.23 2.98
C ILE A 427 -37.49 -11.98 3.76
N ASN A 428 -38.32 -13.02 3.86
CA ASN A 428 -39.59 -12.99 4.57
C ASN A 428 -39.46 -13.89 5.80
N ASN A 429 -39.63 -13.33 7.00
CA ASN A 429 -39.80 -14.13 8.22
C ASN A 429 -41.25 -14.64 8.29
N ASP A 430 -41.65 -15.40 7.27
CA ASP A 430 -43.02 -15.81 7.02
C ASP A 430 -43.50 -16.72 8.14
N PHE A 431 -44.61 -16.41 8.79
CA PHE A 431 -45.25 -17.19 9.84
C PHE A 431 -46.69 -16.70 9.98
N THR A 432 -47.63 -17.53 9.56
CA THR A 432 -49.04 -17.15 9.43
C THR A 432 -49.88 -17.53 10.65
N GLU A 433 -49.34 -18.30 11.58
CA GLU A 433 -50.07 -18.65 12.80
C GLU A 433 -50.18 -17.46 13.77
N SER A 434 -51.31 -17.39 14.47
CA SER A 434 -51.65 -16.26 15.32
C SER A 434 -50.90 -16.20 16.66
N LYS A 435 -50.13 -17.25 17.00
CA LYS A 435 -49.31 -17.37 18.21
C LYS A 435 -48.06 -18.22 17.91
N GLY A 436 -46.94 -17.93 18.56
CA GLY A 436 -45.73 -18.75 18.48
C GLY A 436 -44.66 -18.32 17.46
N GLY A 437 -44.90 -17.28 16.66
CA GLY A 437 -43.95 -16.82 15.65
C GLY A 437 -42.60 -16.41 16.25
N ILE A 438 -41.55 -17.13 15.87
CA ILE A 438 -40.19 -16.93 16.40
C ILE A 438 -39.57 -15.70 15.73
N GLN A 439 -38.92 -14.85 16.53
CA GLN A 439 -38.15 -13.71 16.04
C GLN A 439 -36.93 -14.16 15.24
N LEU A 440 -36.66 -13.46 14.14
CA LEU A 440 -35.34 -13.44 13.52
C LEU A 440 -34.58 -12.22 14.05
N ARG A 441 -33.56 -12.44 14.90
CA ARG A 441 -32.72 -11.34 15.43
C ARG A 441 -31.43 -11.24 14.67
N VAL A 442 -31.40 -10.35 13.69
CA VAL A 442 -30.25 -10.12 12.81
C VAL A 442 -29.13 -9.41 13.58
N LYS A 443 -28.07 -10.15 13.92
CA LYS A 443 -26.85 -9.61 14.55
C LYS A 443 -25.88 -9.12 13.47
N SER A 444 -25.69 -9.91 12.43
CA SER A 444 -24.96 -9.52 11.22
C SER A 444 -25.50 -10.23 9.98
N ILE A 445 -25.27 -9.64 8.82
CA ILE A 445 -25.64 -10.19 7.51
C ILE A 445 -24.36 -10.30 6.68
N ILE A 446 -24.14 -11.48 6.11
CA ILE A 446 -23.06 -11.77 5.18
C ILE A 446 -23.70 -11.98 3.82
N ILE A 447 -23.32 -11.16 2.84
CA ILE A 447 -23.88 -11.20 1.49
C ILE A 447 -22.77 -11.59 0.54
N THR A 448 -23.01 -12.65 -0.20
CA THR A 448 -22.08 -13.21 -1.15
C THR A 448 -22.59 -12.96 -2.57
N TYR A 449 -21.82 -12.23 -3.35
CA TYR A 449 -22.12 -11.86 -4.73
C TYR A 449 -21.47 -12.79 -5.73
N LYS A 450 -22.07 -12.86 -6.92
CA LYS A 450 -21.46 -13.44 -8.12
C LYS A 450 -20.49 -12.51 -8.82
#